data_AF-A0A1Q6L6R9-F1
#
_entry.id   AF-A0A1Q6L6R9-F1
#
_cell.length_a   1.000
_cell.length_b   1.000
_cell.length_c   1.000
_cell.angle_alpha   90.00
_cell.angle_beta   90.00
_cell.angle_gamma   90.00
#
_symmetry.space_group_name_H-M   'P 1'
#
loop_
_entity.id
_entity.type
_entity.pdbx_description
1 polymer ?
#
loop_
_entity_poly.entity_id
_entity_poly.type
_entity_poly.pdbx_seq_one_letter_code
_entity_poly.pdbx_strand_id
1 'polypeptide(L)'
;MENILETEIKLKNNLVNEKDQNNFLETTLGKTINTGIDIGIRALLPDYIEEQIIDLKDNLMRYGLKDGIKKSIDDAINVGKSAIGIVTGKFDNISQMQEAVKSGGIIDNVSYLLDDVINKVKNAGLINPTIANTIKKGKNSILNNVEKNIENNFNNQIKSLNYTEKYINNWKEFYKNKDFNGMEKEYNKIEKEIENLAPIEKIIDNVKTIENLHTLIKNNGKDFNLTQEEIELAEKLK
;
A
#
# COMPACT_ATOMS: atom_id res chain seq x y z
N MET A 1 17.30 -1.35 -34.22
CA MET A 1 16.64 -2.53 -33.60
C MET A 1 16.72 -2.44 -32.08
N GLU A 2 17.90 -2.14 -31.52
CA GLU A 2 18.15 -1.90 -30.08
C GLU A 2 17.15 -0.90 -29.42
N ASN A 3 16.90 0.25 -30.07
CA ASN A 3 16.06 1.31 -29.51
C ASN A 3 14.55 0.96 -29.42
N ILE A 4 14.05 0.06 -30.28
CA ILE A 4 12.63 -0.36 -30.25
C ILE A 4 12.42 -1.36 -29.11
N LEU A 5 13.34 -2.32 -28.96
CA LEU A 5 13.28 -3.33 -27.91
C LEU A 5 13.39 -2.69 -26.52
N GLU A 6 14.30 -1.72 -26.35
CA GLU A 6 14.41 -0.95 -25.10
C GLU A 6 13.13 -0.17 -24.77
N THR A 7 12.48 0.40 -25.78
CA THR A 7 11.23 1.15 -25.59
C THR A 7 10.07 0.23 -25.17
N GLU A 8 9.95 -0.95 -25.82
CA GLU A 8 8.95 -1.96 -25.46
C GLU A 8 9.15 -2.51 -24.04
N ILE A 9 10.41 -2.77 -23.64
CA ILE A 9 10.74 -3.22 -22.28
C ILE A 9 10.37 -2.15 -21.25
N LYS A 10 10.72 -0.88 -21.49
CA LYS A 10 10.36 0.23 -20.57
C LYS A 10 8.85 0.38 -20.40
N LEU A 11 8.09 0.28 -21.49
CA LEU A 11 6.62 0.34 -21.45
C LEU A 11 6.04 -0.83 -20.64
N LYS A 12 6.53 -2.05 -20.87
CA LYS A 12 6.10 -3.24 -20.12
C LYS A 12 6.41 -3.11 -18.63
N ASN A 13 7.60 -2.65 -18.26
CA ASN A 13 7.99 -2.47 -16.86
C ASN A 13 7.15 -1.40 -16.16
N ASN A 14 6.84 -0.29 -16.84
CA ASN A 14 5.93 0.73 -16.32
C ASN A 14 4.54 0.17 -16.02
N LEU A 15 3.99 -0.65 -16.93
CA LEU A 15 2.67 -1.28 -16.75
C LEU A 15 2.66 -2.30 -15.58
N VAL A 16 3.72 -3.08 -15.41
CA VAL A 16 3.87 -4.00 -14.28
C VAL A 16 3.92 -3.21 -12.97
N ASN A 17 4.71 -2.15 -12.91
CA ASN A 17 4.83 -1.32 -11.71
C ASN A 17 3.52 -0.64 -11.32
N GLU A 18 2.80 -0.02 -12.27
CA GLU A 18 1.48 0.56 -11.99
C GLU A 18 0.51 -0.49 -11.42
N LYS A 19 0.49 -1.70 -12.01
CA LYS A 19 -0.38 -2.78 -11.54
C LYS A 19 -0.04 -3.20 -10.11
N ASP A 20 1.24 -3.34 -9.80
CA ASP A 20 1.70 -3.74 -8.47
C ASP A 20 1.36 -2.66 -7.42
N GLN A 21 1.52 -1.38 -7.76
CA GLN A 21 1.12 -0.25 -6.92
C GLN A 21 -0.39 -0.22 -6.68
N ASN A 22 -1.21 -0.39 -7.72
CA ASN A 22 -2.65 -0.41 -7.59
C ASN A 22 -3.10 -1.61 -6.74
N ASN A 23 -2.55 -2.80 -6.97
CA ASN A 23 -2.85 -4.00 -6.17
C ASN A 23 -2.48 -3.82 -4.68
N PHE A 24 -1.32 -3.21 -4.42
CA PHE A 24 -0.87 -2.88 -3.08
C PHE A 24 -1.86 -1.92 -2.39
N LEU A 25 -2.27 -0.85 -3.08
CA LEU A 25 -3.22 0.13 -2.55
C LEU A 25 -4.60 -0.48 -2.33
N GLU A 26 -5.15 -1.22 -3.30
CA GLU A 26 -6.42 -1.95 -3.16
C GLU A 26 -6.42 -2.84 -1.92
N THR A 27 -5.38 -3.65 -1.74
CA THR A 27 -5.28 -4.59 -0.63
C THR A 27 -5.10 -3.87 0.70
N THR A 28 -4.20 -2.89 0.76
CA THR A 28 -3.84 -2.20 1.99
C THR A 28 -4.96 -1.26 2.44
N LEU A 29 -5.49 -0.44 1.54
CA LEU A 29 -6.62 0.44 1.84
C LEU A 29 -7.89 -0.34 2.09
N GLY A 30 -8.14 -1.44 1.37
CA GLY A 30 -9.31 -2.30 1.61
C GLY A 30 -9.34 -2.83 3.04
N LYS A 31 -8.21 -3.37 3.53
CA LYS A 31 -8.06 -3.80 4.93
C LYS A 31 -8.23 -2.62 5.89
N THR A 32 -7.59 -1.49 5.59
CA THR A 32 -7.56 -0.30 6.44
C THR A 32 -8.94 0.32 6.63
N ILE A 33 -9.70 0.45 5.53
CA ILE A 33 -11.08 0.94 5.52
C ILE A 33 -11.98 -0.03 6.29
N ASN A 34 -11.86 -1.33 6.04
CA ASN A 34 -12.67 -2.33 6.74
C ASN A 34 -12.43 -2.31 8.26
N THR A 35 -11.17 -2.17 8.70
CA THR A 35 -10.81 -1.98 10.11
C THR A 35 -11.41 -0.70 10.68
N GLY A 36 -11.31 0.43 9.97
CA GLY A 36 -11.91 1.69 10.40
C GLY A 36 -13.44 1.62 10.54
N ILE A 37 -14.11 0.92 9.63
CA ILE A 37 -15.55 0.65 9.70
C ILE A 37 -15.89 -0.21 10.90
N ASP A 38 -15.17 -1.31 11.13
CA ASP A 38 -15.39 -2.21 12.27
C ASP A 38 -15.27 -1.46 13.62
N ILE A 39 -14.18 -0.71 13.80
CA ILE A 39 -13.96 0.11 15.00
C ILE A 39 -15.12 1.10 15.19
N GLY A 40 -15.51 1.79 14.10
CA GLY A 40 -16.60 2.75 14.14
C GLY A 40 -17.95 2.14 14.51
N ILE A 41 -18.30 0.98 13.92
CA ILE A 41 -19.56 0.28 14.23
C ILE A 41 -19.58 -0.17 15.69
N ARG A 42 -18.50 -0.77 16.19
CA ARG A 42 -18.39 -1.19 17.60
C ARG A 42 -18.54 -0.02 18.56
N ALA A 43 -17.94 1.13 18.24
CA ALA A 43 -18.06 2.34 19.05
C ALA A 43 -19.50 2.88 19.10
N LEU A 44 -20.28 2.69 18.04
CA LEU A 44 -21.69 3.13 17.98
C LEU A 44 -22.67 2.15 18.63
N LEU A 45 -22.28 0.89 18.81
CA LEU A 45 -23.11 -0.20 19.31
C LEU A 45 -22.43 -0.89 20.51
N PRO A 46 -22.12 -0.16 21.61
CA PRO A 46 -21.33 -0.71 22.72
C PRO A 46 -22.06 -1.83 23.50
N ASP A 47 -23.39 -1.84 23.47
CA ASP A 47 -24.21 -2.81 24.19
C ASP A 47 -24.43 -4.12 23.41
N TYR A 48 -23.93 -4.22 22.18
CA TYR A 48 -24.09 -5.40 21.33
C TYR A 48 -23.00 -6.42 21.62
N ILE A 49 -23.40 -7.69 21.78
CA ILE A 49 -22.44 -8.79 21.93
C ILE A 49 -21.75 -9.10 20.60
N GLU A 50 -20.59 -9.74 20.67
CA GLU A 50 -19.73 -10.00 19.51
C GLU A 50 -20.46 -10.67 18.34
N GLU A 51 -21.29 -11.68 18.62
CA GLU A 51 -22.06 -12.41 17.58
C GLU A 51 -23.00 -11.49 16.80
N GLN A 52 -23.65 -10.53 17.47
CA GLN A 52 -24.56 -9.59 16.81
C GLN A 52 -23.80 -8.59 15.93
N ILE A 53 -22.59 -8.20 16.33
CA ILE A 53 -21.71 -7.35 15.52
C ILE A 53 -21.21 -8.12 14.29
N ILE A 54 -20.86 -9.40 14.46
CA ILE A 54 -20.47 -10.27 13.34
C ILE A 54 -21.62 -10.41 12.34
N ASP A 55 -22.83 -10.74 12.79
CA ASP A 55 -24.00 -10.88 11.92
C ASP A 55 -24.31 -9.60 11.13
N LEU A 56 -24.22 -8.44 11.80
CA LEU A 56 -24.36 -7.14 11.14
C LEU A 56 -23.32 -6.97 10.03
N LYS A 57 -22.05 -7.22 10.33
CA LYS A 57 -20.95 -7.06 9.36
C LYS A 57 -21.08 -8.01 8.18
N ASP A 58 -21.40 -9.28 8.42
CA ASP A 58 -21.59 -10.27 7.37
C ASP A 58 -22.73 -9.89 6.45
N ASN A 59 -23.81 -9.34 7.00
CA ASN A 59 -24.89 -8.78 6.21
C ASN A 59 -24.44 -7.58 5.36
N LEU A 60 -23.69 -6.62 5.92
CA LEU A 60 -23.15 -5.50 5.14
C LEU A 60 -22.23 -5.99 4.00
N MET A 61 -21.35 -6.95 4.29
CA MET A 61 -20.43 -7.53 3.31
C MET A 61 -21.16 -8.26 2.19
N ARG A 62 -22.14 -9.10 2.52
CA ARG A 62 -22.99 -9.81 1.57
C ARG A 62 -23.79 -8.87 0.66
N TYR A 63 -24.12 -7.67 1.16
CA TYR A 63 -24.90 -6.67 0.42
C TYR A 63 -24.05 -5.62 -0.28
N GLY A 64 -22.76 -5.92 -0.52
CA GLY A 64 -21.91 -5.17 -1.43
C GLY A 64 -20.93 -4.21 -0.77
N LEU A 65 -20.76 -4.26 0.56
CA LEU A 65 -19.73 -3.43 1.22
C LEU A 65 -18.33 -3.76 0.70
N LYS A 66 -18.00 -5.05 0.53
CA LYS A 66 -16.67 -5.50 0.07
C LYS A 66 -16.32 -4.95 -1.33
N ASP A 67 -17.19 -5.24 -2.29
CA ASP A 67 -16.98 -4.85 -3.68
C ASP A 67 -17.10 -3.33 -3.85
N GLY A 68 -17.97 -2.70 -3.07
CA GLY A 68 -18.09 -1.26 -2.99
C GLY A 68 -16.82 -0.58 -2.47
N ILE A 69 -16.17 -1.12 -1.44
CA ILE A 69 -14.89 -0.57 -0.93
C ILE A 69 -13.83 -0.67 -2.02
N LYS A 70 -13.72 -1.82 -2.70
CA LYS A 70 -12.78 -1.98 -3.82
C LYS A 70 -13.02 -0.90 -4.88
N LYS A 71 -14.26 -0.75 -5.35
CA LYS A 71 -14.62 0.26 -6.33
C LYS A 71 -14.28 1.68 -5.85
N SER A 72 -14.60 2.01 -4.60
CA SER A 72 -14.29 3.32 -4.01
C SER A 72 -12.79 3.62 -4.01
N ILE A 73 -11.94 2.60 -3.81
CA ILE A 73 -10.48 2.72 -3.89
C ILE A 73 -10.05 2.95 -5.35
N ASP A 74 -10.53 2.12 -6.28
CA ASP A 74 -10.17 2.20 -7.70
C ASP A 74 -10.55 3.58 -8.28
N ASP A 75 -11.76 4.05 -7.98
CA ASP A 75 -12.25 5.36 -8.38
C ASP A 75 -11.39 6.47 -7.76
N ALA A 76 -11.07 6.39 -6.46
CA ALA A 76 -10.24 7.38 -5.78
C ALA A 76 -8.81 7.41 -6.33
N ILE A 77 -8.20 6.28 -6.67
CA ILE A 77 -6.86 6.23 -7.27
C ILE A 77 -6.88 6.91 -8.63
N ASN A 78 -7.86 6.60 -9.50
CA ASN A 78 -7.93 7.16 -10.84
C ASN A 78 -8.20 8.67 -10.83
N VAL A 79 -9.17 9.11 -10.04
CA VAL A 79 -9.49 10.54 -9.85
C VAL A 79 -8.30 11.25 -9.20
N GLY A 80 -7.73 10.64 -8.17
CA GLY A 80 -6.58 11.16 -7.44
C GLY A 80 -5.36 11.38 -8.30
N LYS A 81 -4.94 10.39 -9.10
CA LYS A 81 -3.84 10.49 -10.06
C LYS A 81 -4.07 11.66 -11.01
N SER A 82 -5.28 11.79 -11.55
CA SER A 82 -5.65 12.90 -12.43
C SER A 82 -5.57 14.25 -11.73
N ALA A 83 -6.07 14.34 -10.49
CA ALA A 83 -6.09 15.57 -9.69
C ALA A 83 -4.69 16.07 -9.33
N ILE A 84 -3.74 15.16 -9.08
CA ILE A 84 -2.36 15.51 -8.73
C ILE A 84 -1.41 15.52 -9.94
N GLY A 85 -1.94 15.35 -11.16
CA GLY A 85 -1.17 15.48 -12.40
C GLY A 85 -0.30 14.29 -12.78
N ILE A 86 -0.60 13.08 -12.29
CA ILE A 86 0.11 11.86 -12.71
C ILE A 86 -0.38 11.43 -14.09
N VAL A 87 0.50 11.57 -15.08
CA VAL A 87 0.28 11.16 -16.47
C VAL A 87 0.96 9.83 -16.84
N THR A 88 1.87 9.36 -15.99
CA THR A 88 2.67 8.15 -16.21
C THR A 88 1.94 6.86 -15.84
N GLY A 89 0.80 6.96 -15.15
CA GLY A 89 0.06 5.83 -14.57
C GLY A 89 0.64 5.32 -13.24
N LYS A 90 1.92 5.58 -12.95
CA LYS A 90 2.59 5.12 -11.72
C LYS A 90 2.87 6.27 -10.74
N PHE A 91 2.96 5.92 -9.47
CA PHE A 91 3.43 6.80 -8.40
C PHE A 91 4.95 6.73 -8.28
N ASP A 92 5.60 7.89 -8.16
CA ASP A 92 7.04 8.00 -7.95
C ASP A 92 7.43 7.88 -6.47
N ASN A 93 6.49 8.15 -5.56
CA ASN A 93 6.71 8.06 -4.12
C ASN A 93 5.40 7.88 -3.34
N ILE A 94 5.54 7.52 -2.06
CA ILE A 94 4.43 7.26 -1.14
C ILE A 94 3.60 8.54 -0.88
N SER A 95 4.22 9.72 -0.90
CA SER A 95 3.49 10.98 -0.72
C SER A 95 2.50 11.23 -1.86
N GLN A 96 2.85 10.91 -3.10
CA GLN A 96 1.90 10.97 -4.22
C GLN A 96 0.75 9.96 -4.05
N MET A 97 1.02 8.74 -3.55
CA MET A 97 -0.04 7.78 -3.24
C MET A 97 -1.02 8.34 -2.21
N GLN A 98 -0.49 8.91 -1.12
CA GLN A 98 -1.28 9.53 -0.06
C GLN A 98 -2.12 10.70 -0.60
N GLU A 99 -1.50 11.58 -1.40
CA GLU A 99 -2.17 12.75 -1.96
C GLU A 99 -3.26 12.36 -2.97
N ALA A 100 -3.02 11.34 -3.80
CA ALA A 100 -4.03 10.83 -4.72
C ALA A 100 -5.23 10.24 -3.97
N VAL A 101 -5.00 9.44 -2.93
CA VAL A 101 -6.10 8.88 -2.13
C VAL A 101 -6.92 9.98 -1.45
N LYS A 102 -6.25 11.02 -0.94
CA LYS A 102 -6.92 12.18 -0.33
C LYS A 102 -7.73 12.99 -1.35
N SER A 103 -7.10 13.34 -2.48
CA SER A 103 -7.71 14.14 -3.55
C SER A 103 -8.76 13.37 -4.35
N GLY A 104 -8.72 12.03 -4.30
CA GLY A 104 -9.66 11.13 -4.97
C GLY A 104 -11.00 10.96 -4.26
N GLY A 105 -11.21 11.60 -3.10
CA GLY A 105 -12.51 11.59 -2.42
C GLY A 105 -12.88 10.23 -1.82
N ILE A 106 -11.90 9.44 -1.37
CA ILE A 106 -12.16 8.08 -0.85
C ILE A 106 -13.14 8.06 0.33
N ILE A 107 -13.10 9.08 1.21
CA ILE A 107 -14.00 9.19 2.37
C ILE A 107 -15.43 9.47 1.93
N ASP A 108 -15.62 10.31 0.92
CA ASP A 108 -16.94 10.61 0.35
C ASP A 108 -17.53 9.35 -0.32
N ASN A 109 -16.72 8.64 -1.10
CA ASN A 109 -17.14 7.38 -1.74
C ASN A 109 -17.55 6.33 -0.71
N VAL A 110 -16.78 6.17 0.38
CA VAL A 110 -17.13 5.28 1.51
C VAL A 110 -18.40 5.76 2.22
N SER A 111 -18.60 7.07 2.39
CA SER A 111 -19.81 7.65 3.00
C SER A 111 -21.08 7.30 2.22
N TYR A 112 -21.04 7.44 0.89
CA TYR A 112 -22.16 7.05 0.02
C TYR A 112 -22.40 5.54 0.02
N LEU A 113 -21.32 4.76 -0.03
CA LEU A 113 -21.40 3.30 0.05
C LEU A 113 -22.07 2.82 1.34
N LEU A 114 -21.69 3.38 2.48
CA LEU A 114 -22.29 3.03 3.77
C LEU A 114 -23.79 3.32 3.76
N ASP A 115 -24.22 4.49 3.28
CA ASP A 115 -25.65 4.81 3.20
C ASP A 115 -26.42 3.82 2.33
N ASP A 116 -25.87 3.45 1.17
CA ASP A 116 -26.47 2.51 0.23
C ASP A 116 -26.59 1.11 0.85
N VAL A 117 -25.49 0.55 1.35
CA VAL A 117 -25.45 -0.80 1.93
C VAL A 117 -26.34 -0.89 3.17
N ILE A 118 -26.30 0.09 4.07
CA ILE A 118 -27.17 0.10 5.25
C ILE A 118 -28.65 0.11 4.85
N ASN A 119 -29.03 0.90 3.84
CA ASN A 119 -30.41 0.92 3.36
C ASN A 119 -30.81 -0.42 2.72
N LYS A 120 -29.93 -1.04 1.93
CA LYS A 120 -30.16 -2.36 1.32
C LYS A 120 -30.39 -3.44 2.38
N VAL A 121 -29.51 -3.54 3.37
CA VAL A 121 -29.60 -4.54 4.46
C VAL A 121 -30.85 -4.30 5.31
N LYS A 122 -31.17 -3.04 5.62
CA LYS A 122 -32.41 -2.67 6.34
C LYS A 122 -33.66 -3.07 5.55
N ASN A 123 -33.72 -2.74 4.26
CA ASN A 123 -34.89 -3.04 3.41
C ASN A 123 -35.08 -4.54 3.19
N ALA A 124 -33.99 -5.33 3.25
CA ALA A 124 -34.03 -6.78 3.24
C ALA A 124 -34.47 -7.41 4.58
N GLY A 125 -34.70 -6.61 5.62
CA GLY A 125 -35.12 -7.09 6.95
C GLY A 125 -34.00 -7.77 7.75
N LEU A 126 -32.75 -7.61 7.35
CA LEU A 126 -31.60 -8.30 7.96
C LEU A 126 -31.00 -7.56 9.14
N ILE A 127 -31.31 -6.28 9.29
CA ILE A 127 -30.96 -5.48 10.47
C ILE A 127 -32.18 -4.70 10.94
N ASN A 128 -32.29 -4.52 12.26
CA ASN A 128 -33.37 -3.74 12.86
C ASN A 128 -33.31 -2.27 12.38
N PRO A 129 -34.45 -1.63 12.04
CA PRO A 129 -34.49 -0.21 11.68
C PRO A 129 -33.81 0.73 12.68
N THR A 130 -33.87 0.43 13.98
CA THR A 130 -33.17 1.17 15.03
C THR A 130 -31.66 1.08 14.85
N ILE A 131 -31.10 -0.10 14.57
CA ILE A 131 -29.66 -0.30 14.32
C ILE A 131 -29.24 0.49 13.08
N ALA A 132 -29.98 0.35 11.97
CA ALA A 132 -29.72 1.08 10.75
C ALA A 132 -29.71 2.60 10.99
N ASN A 133 -30.67 3.11 11.76
CA ASN A 133 -30.73 4.53 12.12
C ASN A 133 -29.57 4.96 13.02
N THR A 134 -29.16 4.15 13.99
CA THR A 134 -28.00 4.43 14.85
C THR A 134 -26.72 4.55 14.03
N ILE A 135 -26.46 3.59 13.14
CA ILE A 135 -25.27 3.60 12.27
C ILE A 135 -25.29 4.82 11.34
N LYS A 136 -26.44 5.14 10.72
CA LYS A 136 -26.56 6.32 9.83
C LYS A 136 -26.34 7.63 10.58
N LYS A 137 -26.90 7.78 11.79
CA LYS A 137 -26.69 8.98 12.62
C LYS A 137 -25.24 9.10 13.10
N GLY A 138 -24.60 7.98 13.42
CA GLY A 138 -23.21 7.90 13.85
C GLY A 138 -22.18 7.81 12.71
N LYS A 139 -22.60 7.89 11.44
CA LYS A 139 -21.75 7.62 10.27
C LYS A 139 -20.45 8.44 10.27
N ASN A 140 -20.49 9.69 10.72
CA ASN A 140 -19.28 10.52 10.80
C ASN A 140 -18.23 9.93 11.75
N SER A 141 -18.62 9.28 12.85
CA SER A 141 -17.69 8.57 13.72
C SER A 141 -17.02 7.39 13.01
N ILE A 142 -17.76 6.68 12.15
CA ILE A 142 -17.19 5.62 11.31
C ILE A 142 -16.19 6.22 10.31
N LEU A 143 -16.59 7.26 9.58
CA LEU A 143 -15.73 7.91 8.58
C LEU A 143 -14.46 8.48 9.19
N ASN A 144 -14.55 9.11 10.36
CA ASN A 144 -13.37 9.60 11.10
C ASN A 144 -12.42 8.47 11.50
N ASN A 145 -12.94 7.28 11.82
CA ASN A 145 -12.08 6.11 12.07
C ASN A 145 -11.43 5.61 10.78
N VAL A 146 -12.16 5.57 9.67
CA VAL A 146 -11.60 5.22 8.36
C VAL A 146 -10.47 6.18 7.97
N GLU A 147 -10.72 7.48 8.03
CA GLU A 147 -9.74 8.52 7.69
C GLU A 147 -8.47 8.39 8.54
N LYS A 148 -8.61 8.31 9.88
CA LYS A 148 -7.46 8.12 10.78
C LYS A 148 -6.67 6.85 10.49
N ASN A 149 -7.34 5.75 10.14
CA ASN A 149 -6.66 4.50 9.81
C ASN A 149 -5.88 4.63 8.50
N ILE A 150 -6.43 5.31 7.48
CA ILE A 150 -5.74 5.60 6.22
C ILE A 150 -4.51 6.49 6.48
N GLU A 151 -4.68 7.58 7.23
CA GLU A 151 -3.57 8.48 7.59
C GLU A 151 -2.46 7.74 8.35
N ASN A 152 -2.83 6.93 9.34
CA ASN A 152 -1.87 6.13 10.10
C ASN A 152 -1.13 5.11 9.22
N ASN A 153 -1.83 4.47 8.28
CA ASN A 153 -1.20 3.53 7.35
C ASN A 153 -0.13 4.23 6.49
N PHE A 154 -0.46 5.36 5.88
CA PHE A 154 0.51 6.14 5.08
C PHE A 154 1.66 6.68 5.94
N ASN A 155 1.37 7.17 7.15
CA ASN A 155 2.42 7.62 8.08
C ASN A 155 3.39 6.48 8.44
N ASN A 156 2.90 5.26 8.60
CA ASN A 156 3.74 4.09 8.83
C ASN A 156 4.56 3.72 7.59
N GLN A 157 3.97 3.77 6.40
CA GLN A 157 4.67 3.57 5.12
C GLN A 157 5.82 4.58 4.92
N ILE A 158 5.60 5.86 5.24
CA ILE A 158 6.65 6.90 5.20
C ILE A 158 7.77 6.60 6.22
N LYS A 159 7.43 6.14 7.43
CA LYS A 159 8.45 5.75 8.43
C LYS A 159 9.28 4.56 7.96
N SER A 160 8.65 3.52 7.43
CA SER A 160 9.33 2.34 6.88
C SER A 160 10.21 2.72 5.68
N LEU A 161 9.77 3.64 4.82
CA LEU A 161 10.60 4.18 3.75
C LEU A 161 11.87 4.85 4.30
N ASN A 162 11.73 5.72 5.30
CA ASN A 162 12.87 6.40 5.92
C ASN A 162 13.86 5.41 6.57
N TYR A 163 13.37 4.34 7.20
CA TYR A 163 14.23 3.28 7.73
C TYR A 163 14.94 2.50 6.62
N THR A 164 14.21 2.15 5.56
CA THR A 164 14.77 1.46 4.39
C THR A 164 15.89 2.28 3.75
N GLU A 165 15.67 3.58 3.52
CA GLU A 165 16.69 4.48 2.98
C GLU A 165 17.91 4.60 3.89
N LYS A 166 17.70 4.66 5.21
CA LYS A 166 18.80 4.64 6.19
C LYS A 166 19.60 3.35 6.09
N TYR A 167 18.96 2.18 6.03
CA TYR A 167 19.66 0.90 5.93
C TYR A 167 20.39 0.75 4.60
N ILE A 168 19.81 1.22 3.50
CA ILE A 168 20.47 1.32 2.18
C ILE A 168 21.76 2.15 2.28
N ASN A 169 21.69 3.32 2.92
CA ASN A 169 22.86 4.18 3.07
C ASN A 169 23.94 3.54 3.95
N ASN A 170 23.57 2.95 5.08
CA ASN A 170 24.52 2.23 5.94
C ASN A 170 25.17 1.06 5.20
N TRP A 171 24.40 0.28 4.42
CA TRP A 171 24.93 -0.81 3.61
C TRP A 171 26.00 -0.30 2.63
N LYS A 172 25.73 0.82 1.95
CA LYS A 172 26.67 1.45 1.02
C LYS A 172 27.94 1.92 1.71
N GLU A 173 27.84 2.44 2.94
CA GLU A 173 29.01 2.81 3.75
C GLU A 173 29.85 1.58 4.13
N PHE A 174 29.23 0.49 4.58
CA PHE A 174 29.94 -0.75 4.89
C PHE A 174 30.58 -1.38 3.64
N TYR A 175 29.90 -1.31 2.49
CA TYR A 175 30.45 -1.74 1.22
C TYR A 175 31.73 -0.96 0.87
N LYS A 176 31.70 0.38 0.98
CA LYS A 176 32.88 1.23 0.76
C LYS A 176 34.03 0.89 1.72
N ASN A 177 33.71 0.54 2.97
CA ASN A 177 34.69 0.18 3.99
C ASN A 177 35.15 -1.28 3.92
N LYS A 178 34.65 -2.06 2.95
CA LYS A 178 34.91 -3.50 2.81
C LYS A 178 34.53 -4.31 4.05
N ASP A 179 33.50 -3.89 4.78
CA ASP A 179 32.98 -4.56 5.97
C ASP A 179 31.75 -5.42 5.62
N PHE A 180 32.00 -6.70 5.33
CA PHE A 180 30.93 -7.62 4.98
C PHE A 180 29.93 -7.86 6.12
N ASN A 181 30.37 -7.87 7.38
CA ASN A 181 29.47 -8.16 8.49
C ASN A 181 28.50 -7.00 8.73
N GLY A 182 28.98 -5.76 8.58
CA GLY A 182 28.13 -4.57 8.56
C GLY A 182 27.13 -4.59 7.41
N MET A 183 27.58 -4.94 6.20
CA MET A 183 26.68 -5.10 5.04
C MET A 183 25.60 -6.15 5.27
N GLU A 184 25.97 -7.35 5.70
CA GLU A 184 25.02 -8.45 5.96
C GLU A 184 23.96 -8.02 6.99
N LYS A 185 24.36 -7.31 8.04
CA LYS A 185 23.42 -6.81 9.04
C LYS A 185 22.41 -5.82 8.47
N GLU A 186 22.85 -4.86 7.65
CA GLU A 186 21.95 -3.86 7.06
C GLU A 186 21.11 -4.47 5.92
N TYR A 187 21.67 -5.39 5.14
CA TYR A 187 20.96 -6.14 4.11
C TYR A 187 19.75 -6.90 4.68
N ASN A 188 19.95 -7.65 5.76
CA ASN A 188 18.87 -8.35 6.47
C ASN A 188 17.75 -7.42 6.98
N LYS A 189 18.04 -6.13 7.23
CA LYS A 189 17.02 -5.15 7.63
C LYS A 189 16.27 -4.61 6.42
N ILE A 190 16.98 -4.37 5.31
CA ILE A 190 16.40 -3.96 4.03
C ILE A 190 15.38 -5.01 3.56
N GLU A 191 15.76 -6.29 3.57
CA GLU A 191 14.87 -7.40 3.17
C GLU A 191 13.57 -7.42 3.99
N LYS A 192 13.66 -7.20 5.31
CA LYS A 192 12.47 -7.20 6.17
C LYS A 192 11.53 -6.01 5.93
N GLU A 193 12.07 -4.82 5.71
CA GLU A 193 11.23 -3.64 5.47
C GLU A 193 10.61 -3.65 4.07
N ILE A 194 11.33 -4.11 3.04
CA ILE A 194 10.87 -4.03 1.64
C ILE A 194 9.66 -4.93 1.36
N GLU A 195 9.50 -6.05 2.08
CA GLU A 195 8.36 -6.96 1.94
C GLU A 195 6.99 -6.28 2.16
N ASN A 196 6.96 -5.24 2.99
CA ASN A 196 5.73 -4.56 3.40
C ASN A 196 5.63 -3.12 2.89
N LEU A 197 6.67 -2.64 2.20
CA LEU A 197 6.73 -1.29 1.67
C LEU A 197 5.94 -1.20 0.36
N ALA A 198 5.29 -0.06 0.13
CA ALA A 198 4.69 0.23 -1.17
C ALA A 198 5.73 0.05 -2.30
N PRO A 199 5.36 -0.57 -3.44
CA PRO A 199 6.29 -0.83 -4.52
C PRO A 199 6.65 0.47 -5.25
N ILE A 200 7.74 1.12 -4.82
CA ILE A 200 8.28 2.32 -5.43
C ILE A 200 9.53 1.96 -6.24
N GLU A 201 9.49 2.21 -7.55
CA GLU A 201 10.52 1.79 -8.53
C GLU A 201 11.94 2.12 -8.06
N LYS A 202 12.15 3.38 -7.68
CA LYS A 202 13.47 3.87 -7.26
C LYS A 202 14.04 3.11 -6.07
N ILE A 203 13.18 2.68 -5.14
CA ILE A 203 13.60 1.91 -3.97
C ILE A 203 13.85 0.47 -4.38
N ILE A 204 12.95 -0.15 -5.15
CA ILE A 204 13.11 -1.52 -5.67
C ILE A 204 14.41 -1.66 -6.45
N ASP A 205 14.72 -0.74 -7.35
CA ASP A 205 15.94 -0.75 -8.17
C ASP A 205 17.20 -0.67 -7.30
N ASN A 206 17.19 0.16 -6.26
CA ASN A 206 18.29 0.26 -5.32
C ASN A 206 18.47 -1.03 -4.52
N VAL A 207 17.37 -1.62 -4.05
CA VAL A 207 17.41 -2.87 -3.28
C VAL A 207 17.90 -4.03 -4.15
N LYS A 208 17.44 -4.16 -5.39
CA LYS A 208 17.92 -5.20 -6.34
C LYS A 208 19.41 -5.06 -6.64
N THR A 209 19.88 -3.83 -6.85
CA THR A 209 21.32 -3.57 -7.05
C THR A 209 22.13 -4.01 -5.83
N ILE A 210 21.63 -3.70 -4.63
CA ILE A 210 22.23 -4.12 -3.37
C ILE A 210 22.24 -5.64 -3.22
N GLU A 211 21.11 -6.31 -3.50
CA GLU A 211 20.98 -7.77 -3.46
C GLU A 211 21.97 -8.45 -4.40
N ASN A 212 22.08 -7.98 -5.64
CA ASN A 212 23.01 -8.51 -6.64
C ASN A 212 24.47 -8.38 -6.16
N LEU A 213 24.88 -7.19 -5.74
CA LEU A 213 26.24 -6.94 -5.23
C LEU A 213 26.52 -7.73 -3.95
N HIS A 214 25.57 -7.74 -3.01
CA HIS A 214 25.69 -8.45 -1.75
C HIS A 214 25.89 -9.95 -1.97
N THR A 215 25.08 -10.54 -2.84
CA THR A 215 25.14 -11.96 -3.21
C THR A 215 26.44 -12.30 -3.92
N LEU A 216 26.89 -11.46 -4.85
CA LEU A 216 28.15 -11.65 -5.57
C LEU A 216 29.34 -11.70 -4.60
N ILE A 217 29.44 -10.71 -3.69
CA ILE A 217 30.52 -10.63 -2.69
C ILE A 217 30.45 -11.83 -1.74
N LYS A 218 29.24 -12.19 -1.27
CA LYS A 218 29.01 -13.33 -0.38
C LYS A 218 29.48 -14.64 -1.00
N ASN A 219 29.19 -14.84 -2.29
CA ASN A 219 29.57 -16.05 -3.04
C ASN A 219 31.05 -16.07 -3.41
N ASN A 220 31.67 -14.90 -3.61
CA ASN A 220 33.10 -14.77 -3.88
C ASN A 220 33.97 -14.75 -2.60
N GLY A 221 33.58 -15.51 -1.57
CA GLY A 221 34.35 -15.61 -0.32
C GLY A 221 34.49 -14.31 0.47
N LYS A 222 33.55 -13.37 0.31
CA LYS A 222 33.57 -12.01 0.87
C LYS A 222 34.66 -11.12 0.26
N ASP A 223 35.10 -11.42 -0.96
CA ASP A 223 36.01 -10.55 -1.70
C ASP A 223 35.26 -9.36 -2.33
N PHE A 224 35.82 -8.17 -2.12
CA PHE A 224 35.31 -6.90 -2.61
C PHE A 224 35.95 -6.47 -3.93
N ASN A 225 36.92 -7.22 -4.45
CA ASN A 225 37.59 -6.93 -5.72
C ASN A 225 36.72 -7.38 -6.89
N LEU A 226 35.59 -6.68 -7.08
CA LEU A 226 34.69 -6.89 -8.21
C LEU A 226 35.24 -6.19 -9.45
N THR A 227 35.12 -6.85 -10.59
CA THR A 227 35.40 -6.24 -11.89
C THR A 227 34.34 -5.20 -12.25
N GLN A 228 34.69 -4.27 -13.13
CA GLN A 228 33.74 -3.27 -13.63
C GLN A 228 32.54 -3.93 -14.34
N GLU A 229 32.78 -5.02 -15.06
CA GLU A 229 31.75 -5.79 -15.76
C GLU A 229 30.74 -6.42 -14.78
N GLU A 230 31.22 -6.96 -13.65
CA GLU A 230 30.36 -7.51 -12.60
C GLU A 230 29.49 -6.45 -11.92
N ILE A 231 30.06 -5.26 -11.67
CA ILE A 231 29.32 -4.12 -11.09
C ILE A 231 28.24 -3.65 -12.06
N GLU A 232 28.59 -3.45 -13.33
CA GLU A 232 27.64 -3.03 -14.37
C GLU A 232 26.52 -4.05 -14.58
N LEU A 233 26.84 -5.35 -14.50
CA LEU A 233 25.84 -6.41 -14.60
C LEU A 233 24.88 -6.36 -13.40
N ALA A 234 25.39 -6.17 -12.18
CA ALA A 234 24.57 -6.04 -10.98
C ALA A 234 23.60 -4.84 -11.05
N GLU A 235 24.00 -3.75 -11.72
CA GLU A 235 23.15 -2.56 -11.93
C GLU A 235 22.14 -2.71 -13.08
N LYS A 236 22.38 -3.62 -14.03
CA LYS A 236 21.50 -3.89 -15.19
C LYS A 236 20.43 -4.94 -14.90
N LEU A 237 20.67 -5.85 -13.96
CA LEU A 237 19.71 -6.87 -13.53
C LEU A 237 18.68 -6.30 -12.53
N LYS A 238 17.84 -5.37 -13.02
CA LYS A 238 16.74 -4.74 -12.27
C LYS A 238 15.38 -5.21 -12.77
#